data_AF-A0A517Y0V1-F1
#
_entry.id   AF-A0A517Y0V1-F1
#
_cell.length_a   1.000
_cell.length_b   1.000
_cell.length_c   1.000
_cell.angle_alpha   90.00
_cell.angle_beta   90.00
_cell.angle_gamma   90.00
#
_symmetry.space_group_name_H-M   'P 1'
#
loop_
_entity.id
_entity.type
_entity.pdbx_description
1 polymer ?
#
loop_
_entity_poly.entity_id
_entity_poly.type
_entity_poly.pdbx_seq_one_letter_code
_entity_poly.pdbx_strand_id
1 'polypeptide(L)' 'MRDPARIDRMLDLLRDYWFRYPDMRLAQLVVGLVRPSEPCPQVFYAEDDRVEAALLAALGDVPAVSGGG' A
#
# COMPACT_ATOMS: atom_id res chain seq x y z
N MET A 1 3.63 -5.46 22.79
CA MET A 1 4.42 -5.31 21.55
C MET A 1 4.05 -6.45 20.61
N ARG A 2 3.87 -6.20 19.31
CA ARG A 2 3.52 -7.26 18.35
C ARG A 2 4.79 -7.93 17.81
N ASP A 3 4.75 -9.24 17.53
CA ASP A 3 5.86 -10.04 16.98
C ASP A 3 6.36 -9.50 15.61
N PRO A 4 7.64 -9.09 15.47
CA PRO A 4 8.20 -8.63 14.20
C PRO A 4 8.13 -9.66 13.06
N ALA A 5 8.22 -10.96 13.36
CA ALA A 5 8.17 -12.02 12.34
C ALA A 5 6.83 -12.08 11.58
N ARG A 6 5.80 -11.38 12.09
CA ARG A 6 4.53 -11.21 11.35
C ARG A 6 4.69 -10.37 10.08
N ILE A 7 5.70 -9.49 10.00
CA ILE A 7 5.85 -8.54 8.90
C ILE A 7 6.19 -9.29 7.61
N ASP A 8 7.26 -10.09 7.63
CA ASP A 8 7.72 -10.85 6.45
C ASP A 8 6.62 -11.80 5.95
N ARG A 9 6.01 -12.57 6.87
CA ARG A 9 4.87 -13.45 6.54
C ARG A 9 3.73 -12.70 5.87
N MET A 10 3.44 -11.46 6.29
CA MET A 10 2.38 -10.69 5.66
C MET A 10 2.77 -10.15 4.29
N LEU A 11 4.02 -9.74 4.12
CA LEU A 11 4.51 -9.26 2.82
C LEU A 11 4.51 -10.38 1.77
N ASP A 12 4.86 -11.60 2.15
CA ASP A 12 4.82 -12.77 1.25
C ASP A 12 3.38 -13.08 0.79
N LEU A 13 2.44 -13.16 1.73
CA LEU A 13 1.03 -13.41 1.40
C LEU A 13 0.42 -12.29 0.54
N LEU A 14 0.76 -11.04 0.84
CA LEU A 14 0.29 -9.89 0.07
C LEU A 14 0.86 -9.92 -1.35
N ARG A 15 2.16 -10.23 -1.51
CA ARG A 15 2.82 -10.37 -2.80
C ARG A 15 2.14 -11.45 -3.65
N ASP A 16 1.95 -12.64 -3.09
CA ASP A 16 1.32 -13.76 -3.80
C ASP A 16 -0.11 -13.45 -4.23
N TYR A 17 -0.89 -12.83 -3.34
CA TYR A 17 -2.27 -12.42 -3.65
C TYR A 17 -2.30 -11.34 -4.73
N TRP A 18 -1.42 -10.34 -4.66
CA TRP A 18 -1.36 -9.28 -5.66
C TRP A 18 -0.98 -9.80 -7.05
N PHE A 19 -0.01 -10.71 -7.14
CA PHE A 19 0.34 -11.37 -8.41
C PHE A 19 -0.85 -12.12 -9.05
N ARG A 20 -1.80 -12.60 -8.24
CA ARG A 20 -3.03 -13.25 -8.72
C ARG A 20 -4.08 -12.26 -9.25
N TYR A 21 -4.02 -10.99 -8.83
CA TYR A 21 -4.97 -9.93 -9.19
C TYR A 21 -4.23 -8.65 -9.58
N PRO A 22 -3.45 -8.65 -10.69
CA PRO A 22 -2.54 -7.56 -11.02
C PRO A 22 -3.22 -6.24 -11.36
N ASP A 23 -4.50 -6.28 -11.76
CA ASP A 23 -5.28 -5.08 -12.08
C ASP A 23 -5.74 -4.30 -10.84
N MET A 24 -5.65 -4.91 -9.65
CA MET A 24 -5.98 -4.25 -8.40
C MET A 24 -4.77 -3.50 -7.85
N ARG A 25 -5.02 -2.35 -7.24
CA ARG A 25 -4.01 -1.58 -6.49
C ARG A 25 -3.92 -2.03 -5.05
N LEU A 26 -2.81 -1.73 -4.38
CA LEU A 26 -2.57 -2.15 -2.99
C LEU A 26 -3.73 -1.79 -2.06
N ALA A 27 -4.21 -0.55 -2.15
CA ALA A 27 -5.26 -0.06 -1.28
C ALA A 27 -6.61 -0.76 -1.54
N GLN A 28 -6.91 -1.12 -2.80
CA GLN A 28 -8.09 -1.91 -3.15
C GLN A 28 -8.00 -3.32 -2.58
N LEU A 29 -6.82 -3.95 -2.63
CA LEU A 29 -6.60 -5.27 -2.04
C LEU A 29 -6.86 -5.23 -0.53
N VAL A 30 -6.25 -4.29 0.18
CA VAL A 30 -6.39 -4.16 1.63
C VAL A 30 -7.85 -3.90 2.02
N VAL A 31 -8.52 -2.94 1.39
CA VAL A 31 -9.93 -2.63 1.70
C VAL A 31 -10.84 -3.82 1.34
N GLY A 32 -10.60 -4.49 0.20
CA GLY A 32 -11.38 -5.64 -0.25
C GLY A 32 -11.23 -6.87 0.64
N LEU A 33 -10.06 -7.06 1.26
CA LEU A 33 -9.78 -8.13 2.22
C LEU A 33 -10.30 -7.79 3.63
N VAL A 34 -10.14 -6.55 4.09
CA VAL A 34 -10.61 -6.09 5.40
C VAL A 34 -12.14 -6.00 5.45
N ARG A 35 -12.78 -5.61 4.34
CA ARG A 35 -14.23 -5.40 4.23
C ARG A 35 -14.78 -4.55 5.37
N PRO A 36 -14.35 -3.28 5.47
CA PRO A 36 -14.80 -2.40 6.55
C PRO A 36 -16.32 -2.26 6.52
N SER A 37 -16.92 -2.14 7.71
CA SER A 37 -18.37 -1.93 7.85
C SER A 37 -18.83 -0.59 7.29
N GLU A 38 -17.93 0.39 7.21
CA GLU A 38 -18.16 1.70 6.62
C GLU A 38 -17.32 1.86 5.34
N PRO A 39 -17.88 2.42 4.25
CA PRO A 39 -17.11 2.68 3.03
C PRO A 39 -15.96 3.65 3.27
N CYS A 40 -14.78 3.33 2.73
CA CYS A 40 -13.59 4.19 2.80
C CYS A 40 -13.06 4.55 1.41
N PRO A 41 -13.82 5.31 0.59
CA PRO A 41 -13.46 5.58 -0.81
C PRO A 41 -12.11 6.29 -0.97
N GLN A 42 -11.73 7.14 -0.01
CA GLN A 42 -10.45 7.85 -0.02
C GLN A 42 -9.25 6.90 0.06
N VAL A 43 -9.42 5.75 0.70
CA VAL A 43 -8.40 4.68 0.76
C VAL A 43 -8.57 3.76 -0.44
N PHE A 44 -9.78 3.28 -0.70
CA PHE A 44 -10.05 2.33 -1.77
C PHE A 44 -9.58 2.82 -3.15
N TYR A 45 -9.77 4.09 -3.47
CA TYR A 45 -9.36 4.66 -4.76
C TYR A 45 -7.92 5.16 -4.82
N ALA A 46 -7.13 5.03 -3.74
CA ALA A 46 -5.74 5.47 -3.77
C ALA A 46 -4.94 4.74 -4.87
N GLU A 47 -4.14 5.51 -5.62
CA GLU A 47 -3.21 5.00 -6.62
C GLU A 47 -1.91 4.53 -5.96
N ASP A 48 -1.24 3.52 -6.53
CA ASP A 48 -0.04 2.93 -5.92
C ASP A 48 1.12 3.95 -5.85
N ASP A 49 1.32 4.78 -6.88
CA ASP A 49 2.32 5.87 -6.88
C ASP A 49 2.14 6.83 -5.70
N ARG A 50 0.89 7.08 -5.30
CA ARG A 50 0.59 7.93 -4.14
C ARG A 50 0.97 7.24 -2.83
N VAL A 51 0.74 5.94 -2.74
CA VAL A 51 1.11 5.13 -1.56
C VAL A 51 2.63 5.02 -1.46
N GLU A 52 3.32 4.76 -2.57
CA GLU A 52 4.78 4.70 -2.65
C GLU A 52 5.42 6.03 -2.24
N ALA A 53 4.96 7.16 -2.80
CA ALA A 53 5.46 8.48 -2.43
C ALA A 53 5.29 8.78 -0.93
N ALA A 54 4.15 8.39 -0.35
CA ALA A 54 3.90 8.55 1.07
C ALA A 54 4.81 7.65 1.94
N LEU A 55 5.09 6.41 1.50
CA LEU A 55 6.01 5.51 2.18
C LEU A 55 7.44 6.06 2.17
N LEU A 56 7.93 6.50 1.01
CA LEU A 56 9.25 7.12 0.86
C LEU A 56 9.39 8.36 1.75
N ALA A 57 8.40 9.25 1.73
CA ALA A 57 8.39 10.42 2.60
C ALA A 57 8.41 10.05 4.09
N ALA A 58 7.66 9.02 4.50
CA ALA A 58 7.64 8.54 5.88
C ALA A 58 8.95 7.87 6.33
N LEU A 59 9.69 7.27 5.40
CA LEU A 59 11.03 6.70 5.64
C LEU A 59 12.14 7.77 5.68
N GLY A 60 11.82 9.03 5.34
CA GLY A 60 12.79 10.12 5.23
C GLY A 60 13.54 10.12 3.90
N ASP A 61 13.08 9.33 2.93
CA ASP A 61 13.73 9.08 1.65
C ASP A 61 13.02 9.84 0.52
N VAL A 62 12.84 11.16 0.71
CA VAL A 62 12.24 12.01 -0.32
C VAL A 62 13.23 12.11 -1.48
N PRO A 63 12.94 11.59 -2.68
CA PRO A 63 13.76 11.92 -3.83
C PRO A 63 13.62 13.42 -4.06
N ALA A 64 14.74 14.12 -4.09
CA ALA A 64 14.78 15.54 -4.39
C ALA A 64 13.99 15.78 -5.68
N VAL A 65 12.83 16.42 -5.56
CA VAL A 65 12.07 16.89 -6.73
C VAL A 65 12.96 17.91 -7.41
N SER A 66 13.66 17.47 -8.46
CA SER A 66 14.34 18.34 -9.40
C SER A 66 13.24 18.98 -10.24
N GLY A 67 13.03 20.28 -10.02
CA GLY A 67 11.95 21.04 -10.63
C GLY A 67 12.05 21.16 -12.15
N GLY A 68 10.90 21.51 -12.73
CA GLY A 68 10.73 22.14 -14.03
C GLY A 68 9.25 22.54 -14.10
N GLY A 69 8.85 23.73 -14.51
CA GLY A 69 9.48 24.86 -15.17
C GLY A 69 8.33 25.68 -15.72
#